data_AF-A0A8C6LP64-F1
#
_entry.id   AF-A0A8C6LP64-F1
#
_cell.length_a   1.000
_cell.length_b   1.000
_cell.length_c   1.000
_cell.angle_alpha   90.00
_cell.angle_beta   90.00
_cell.angle_gamma   90.00
#
_symmetry.space_group_name_H-M   'P 1'
#
loop_
_entity.id
_entity.type
_entity.pdbx_description
1 polymer ?
#
loop_
_entity_poly.entity_id
_entity_poly.type
_entity_poly.pdbx_seq_one_letter_code
_entity_poly.pdbx_strand_id
1 'polypeptide(L)'
;MLNCKRVNVTICLNVRFTVGVSTDALAQRLASRRAGACHLLTAGCCLFRGLHLAGHYHVTEGPFVYMSLVGTVETSEGPLAELWKEYSKADSRWLVSDPTIVSVEILTVVLDSLLALLLIHAILNKKYYRHFLQVALSVCELYGGWMTFCPEWLTGSPHLNTSSWLHLWLYLAFFNGLWVLVPVLLLLQSWLFLKSLTPPPTSRKKL
;
A
#
# COMPACT_ATOMS: atom_id res chain seq x y z
N MET A 1 0.80 0.67 -34.98
CA MET A 1 -0.29 0.17 -34.13
C MET A 1 0.31 -0.62 -32.97
N LEU A 2 0.59 0.03 -31.85
CA LEU A 2 1.13 -0.61 -30.65
C LEU A 2 0.00 -1.33 -29.88
N ASN A 3 0.32 -2.55 -29.44
CA ASN A 3 -0.60 -3.58 -28.95
C ASN A 3 -1.46 -3.15 -27.74
N CYS A 4 -2.72 -2.79 -27.99
CA CYS A 4 -3.78 -2.50 -27.00
C CYS A 4 -4.10 -3.70 -26.05
N LYS A 5 -3.59 -4.91 -26.35
CA LYS A 5 -3.82 -6.10 -25.52
C LYS A 5 -2.86 -6.26 -24.34
N ARG A 6 -1.68 -5.65 -24.35
CA ARG A 6 -0.65 -5.85 -23.29
C ARG A 6 -0.84 -4.90 -22.10
N VAL A 7 -1.31 -3.68 -22.38
CA VAL A 7 -1.65 -2.63 -21.38
C VAL A 7 -2.77 -3.08 -20.43
N ASN A 8 -3.71 -3.92 -20.93
CA ASN A 8 -4.83 -4.41 -20.14
C ASN A 8 -4.43 -5.31 -18.96
N VAL A 9 -3.35 -6.11 -19.09
CA VAL A 9 -2.94 -7.05 -18.03
C VAL A 9 -2.25 -6.33 -16.88
N THR A 10 -1.34 -5.40 -17.20
CA THR A 10 -0.58 -4.59 -16.23
C THR A 10 -1.47 -3.65 -15.42
N ILE A 11 -2.41 -2.98 -16.08
CA ILE A 11 -3.41 -2.14 -15.41
C ILE A 11 -4.40 -3.02 -14.64
N CYS A 12 -4.82 -4.19 -15.16
CA CYS A 12 -5.67 -5.10 -14.40
C CYS A 12 -5.01 -5.66 -13.14
N LEU A 13 -3.69 -5.88 -13.11
CA LEU A 13 -3.00 -6.25 -11.87
C LEU A 13 -3.10 -5.11 -10.85
N ASN A 14 -2.60 -3.91 -11.15
CA ASN A 14 -2.64 -2.79 -10.20
C ASN A 14 -4.07 -2.32 -9.82
N VAL A 15 -5.02 -2.24 -10.78
CA VAL A 15 -6.41 -1.81 -10.57
C VAL A 15 -7.23 -2.86 -9.80
N ARG A 16 -7.04 -4.16 -10.04
CA ARG A 16 -7.80 -5.19 -9.34
C ARG A 16 -7.35 -5.32 -7.88
N PHE A 17 -6.11 -4.91 -7.55
CA PHE A 17 -5.62 -4.82 -6.18
C PHE A 17 -6.12 -3.58 -5.43
N THR A 18 -6.30 -2.44 -6.12
CA THR A 18 -6.74 -1.19 -5.48
C THR A 18 -8.24 -0.92 -5.52
N VAL A 19 -8.97 -1.37 -6.55
CA VAL A 19 -10.45 -1.21 -6.63
C VAL A 19 -11.17 -2.13 -5.65
N GLY A 20 -10.51 -3.19 -5.16
CA GLY A 20 -10.99 -3.98 -4.02
C GLY A 20 -11.13 -3.19 -2.71
N VAL A 21 -10.59 -1.97 -2.64
CA VAL A 21 -10.66 -1.06 -1.48
C VAL A 21 -11.96 -0.24 -1.44
N SER A 22 -12.57 0.08 -2.59
CA SER A 22 -13.69 1.05 -2.65
C SER A 22 -15.06 0.47 -2.32
N THR A 23 -15.24 -0.84 -2.45
CA THR A 23 -16.48 -1.50 -2.02
C THR A 23 -16.58 -1.64 -0.49
N ASP A 24 -15.48 -1.37 0.23
CA ASP A 24 -15.35 -1.48 1.68
C ASP A 24 -16.17 -0.43 2.46
N ALA A 25 -16.24 0.82 1.99
CA ALA A 25 -16.93 1.87 2.75
C ALA A 25 -18.44 1.63 2.83
N LEU A 26 -19.02 1.07 1.75
CA LEU A 26 -20.43 0.71 1.68
C LEU A 26 -20.72 -0.57 2.47
N ALA A 27 -19.84 -1.58 2.38
CA ALA A 27 -19.96 -2.82 3.14
C ALA A 27 -19.82 -2.59 4.66
N GLN A 28 -18.90 -1.71 5.10
CA GLN A 28 -18.72 -1.31 6.49
C GLN A 28 -19.96 -0.61 7.06
N ARG A 29 -20.58 0.32 6.30
CA ARG A 29 -21.84 0.98 6.72
C ARG A 29 -23.00 0.00 6.80
N LEU A 30 -23.13 -0.93 5.85
CA LEU A 30 -24.18 -1.94 5.86
C LEU A 30 -24.00 -2.98 6.97
N ALA A 31 -22.77 -3.37 7.29
CA ALA A 31 -22.45 -4.29 8.38
C ALA A 31 -22.65 -3.65 9.77
N SER A 32 -22.32 -2.36 9.94
CA SER A 32 -22.52 -1.65 11.21
C SER A 32 -24.00 -1.51 11.61
N ARG A 33 -24.93 -1.51 10.65
CA ARG A 33 -26.38 -1.44 10.89
C ARG A 33 -26.99 -2.76 11.33
N ARG A 34 -26.31 -3.89 11.15
CA ARG A 34 -26.75 -5.22 11.63
C ARG A 34 -25.86 -5.67 12.77
N ALA A 35 -26.04 -5.03 13.93
CA ALA A 35 -25.46 -5.46 15.19
C ALA A 35 -25.80 -6.94 15.45
N GLY A 36 -24.77 -7.79 15.54
CA GLY A 36 -24.89 -9.19 15.95
C GLY A 36 -24.26 -10.21 14.99
N ALA A 37 -24.06 -9.88 13.71
CA ALA A 37 -23.56 -10.85 12.73
C ALA A 37 -22.07 -10.62 12.38
N CYS A 38 -21.23 -11.35 13.12
CA CYS A 38 -19.99 -11.96 12.62
C CYS A 38 -18.70 -11.12 12.60
N HIS A 39 -18.07 -10.99 13.78
CA HIS A 39 -16.63 -10.70 13.93
C HIS A 39 -15.73 -11.61 13.05
N LEU A 40 -16.19 -12.80 12.68
CA LEU A 40 -15.48 -13.78 11.84
C LEU A 40 -15.41 -13.34 10.36
N LEU A 41 -16.42 -12.60 9.86
CA LEU A 41 -16.42 -12.02 8.50
C LEU A 41 -15.47 -10.82 8.41
N THR A 42 -15.44 -9.96 9.43
CA THR A 42 -14.53 -8.80 9.50
C THR A 42 -13.06 -9.25 9.62
N ALA A 43 -12.79 -10.27 10.44
CA ALA A 43 -11.45 -10.86 10.55
C ALA A 43 -11.04 -11.57 9.25
N GLY A 44 -11.96 -12.30 8.59
CA GLY A 44 -11.73 -12.98 7.32
C GLY A 44 -11.37 -12.05 6.16
N CYS A 45 -12.01 -10.88 6.05
CA CYS A 45 -11.66 -9.86 5.05
C CYS A 45 -10.30 -9.22 5.31
N CYS A 46 -9.90 -9.00 6.58
CA CYS A 46 -8.55 -8.51 6.92
C CYS A 46 -7.46 -9.57 6.67
N LEU A 47 -7.81 -10.86 6.81
CA LEU A 47 -6.94 -12.02 6.62
C LEU A 47 -6.59 -12.30 5.16
N PHE A 48 -7.60 -12.28 4.29
CA PHE A 48 -7.39 -12.44 2.85
C PHE A 48 -6.60 -11.26 2.25
N ARG A 49 -6.62 -10.11 2.94
CA ARG A 49 -6.09 -8.81 2.49
C ARG A 49 -4.67 -8.53 2.98
N GLY A 50 -4.28 -8.98 4.18
CA GLY A 50 -2.89 -8.91 4.64
C GLY A 50 -1.96 -9.89 3.93
N LEU A 51 -2.43 -11.12 3.62
CA LEU A 51 -1.64 -12.11 2.87
C LEU A 51 -1.38 -11.64 1.43
N HIS A 52 -2.32 -10.89 0.85
CA HIS A 52 -2.17 -10.23 -0.44
C HIS A 52 -1.20 -9.04 -0.40
N LEU A 53 -1.13 -8.28 0.71
CA LEU A 53 -0.19 -7.17 0.88
C LEU A 53 1.26 -7.68 1.06
N ALA A 54 1.48 -8.64 1.95
CA ALA A 54 2.80 -9.27 2.14
C ALA A 54 3.29 -10.00 0.89
N GLY A 55 2.36 -10.66 0.19
CA GLY A 55 2.59 -11.25 -1.12
C GLY A 55 2.86 -10.19 -2.19
N HIS A 56 2.19 -9.03 -2.14
CA HIS A 56 2.44 -7.93 -3.06
C HIS A 56 3.87 -7.42 -2.95
N TYR A 57 4.34 -7.04 -1.75
CA TYR A 57 5.72 -6.56 -1.58
C TYR A 57 6.76 -7.56 -2.11
N HIS A 58 6.58 -8.86 -1.86
CA HIS A 58 7.53 -9.86 -2.36
C HIS A 58 7.37 -10.24 -3.84
N VAL A 59 6.18 -10.08 -4.44
CA VAL A 59 5.90 -10.48 -5.83
C VAL A 59 6.09 -9.32 -6.80
N THR A 60 5.95 -8.07 -6.37
CA THR A 60 6.17 -6.89 -7.23
C THR A 60 7.47 -6.18 -6.87
N GLU A 61 7.59 -5.69 -5.63
CA GLU A 61 8.73 -4.87 -5.18
C GLU A 61 10.01 -5.72 -5.00
N GLY A 62 9.88 -6.96 -4.53
CA GLY A 62 11.00 -7.89 -4.36
C GLY A 62 11.81 -8.10 -5.64
N PRO A 63 11.16 -8.45 -6.77
CA PRO A 63 11.80 -8.50 -8.07
C PRO A 63 12.40 -7.16 -8.51
N PHE A 64 11.74 -6.03 -8.25
CA PHE A 64 12.30 -4.71 -8.56
C PHE A 64 13.61 -4.46 -7.82
N VAL A 65 13.62 -4.70 -6.50
CA VAL A 65 14.82 -4.58 -5.66
C VAL A 65 15.91 -5.53 -6.15
N TYR A 66 15.57 -6.79 -6.42
CA TYR A 66 16.54 -7.76 -6.94
C TYR A 66 17.17 -7.29 -8.26
N MET A 67 16.34 -6.92 -9.24
CA MET A 67 16.80 -6.44 -10.55
C MET A 67 17.66 -5.16 -10.42
N SER A 68 17.30 -4.28 -9.49
CA SER A 68 18.00 -3.02 -9.23
C SER A 68 19.33 -3.18 -8.48
N LEU A 69 19.51 -4.26 -7.72
CA LEU A 69 20.75 -4.54 -6.99
C LEU A 69 21.77 -5.31 -7.84
N VAL A 70 21.31 -6.14 -8.79
CA VAL A 70 22.17 -6.94 -9.68
C VAL A 70 22.41 -6.28 -11.04
N GLY A 71 21.69 -5.20 -11.35
CA GLY A 71 21.73 -4.51 -12.63
C GLY A 71 20.71 -3.38 -12.66
N THR A 72 19.91 -3.30 -13.73
CA THR A 72 18.79 -2.37 -13.84
C THR A 72 17.55 -3.07 -14.37
N VAL A 73 16.38 -2.45 -14.19
CA VAL A 73 15.13 -2.91 -14.79
C VAL A 73 15.19 -2.86 -16.32
N GLU A 74 15.93 -1.89 -16.89
CA GLU A 74 16.10 -1.74 -18.35
C GLU A 74 16.68 -3.00 -19.00
N THR A 75 17.76 -3.52 -18.42
CA THR A 75 18.47 -4.70 -18.93
C THR A 75 17.83 -6.03 -18.55
N SER A 76 16.81 -6.00 -17.68
CA SER A 76 16.16 -7.19 -17.17
C SER A 76 15.06 -7.69 -18.11
N GLU A 77 14.88 -9.01 -18.19
CA GLU A 77 13.86 -9.66 -19.01
C GLU A 77 12.85 -10.45 -18.16
N GLY A 78 11.64 -10.60 -18.69
CA GLY A 78 10.58 -11.40 -18.08
C GLY A 78 9.35 -10.58 -17.67
N PRO A 79 8.26 -11.25 -17.23
CA PRO A 79 6.97 -10.60 -17.01
C PRO A 79 7.00 -9.46 -15.98
N LEU A 80 7.79 -9.62 -14.92
CA LEU A 80 7.92 -8.61 -13.85
C LEU A 80 8.83 -7.46 -14.27
N ALA A 81 9.87 -7.71 -15.07
CA ALA A 81 10.68 -6.65 -15.67
C ALA A 81 9.82 -5.79 -16.61
N GLU A 82 8.99 -6.41 -17.46
CA GLU A 82 8.09 -5.70 -18.36
C GLU A 82 7.01 -4.89 -17.62
N LEU A 83 6.54 -5.37 -16.46
CA LEU A 83 5.65 -4.63 -15.57
C LEU A 83 6.33 -3.31 -15.11
N TRP A 84 7.57 -3.40 -14.62
CA TRP A 84 8.31 -2.24 -14.13
C TRP A 84 8.75 -1.29 -15.25
N LYS A 85 9.06 -1.80 -16.45
CA LYS A 85 9.28 -0.98 -17.66
C LYS A 85 8.02 -0.25 -18.11
N GLU A 86 6.83 -0.83 -17.90
CA GLU A 86 5.58 -0.13 -18.20
C GLU A 86 5.34 0.99 -17.19
N TYR A 87 5.55 0.70 -15.90
CA TYR A 87 5.42 1.71 -14.85
C TYR A 87 6.43 2.86 -15.01
N SER A 88 7.64 2.55 -15.48
CA SER A 88 8.68 3.57 -15.67
C SER A 88 8.39 4.59 -16.77
N LYS A 89 7.38 4.36 -17.61
CA LYS A 89 6.87 5.38 -18.54
C LYS A 89 6.17 6.54 -17.84
N ALA A 90 5.67 6.30 -16.63
CA ALA A 90 5.11 7.32 -15.75
C ALA A 90 6.17 7.95 -14.84
N ASP A 91 7.15 7.17 -14.38
CA ASP A 91 8.26 7.61 -13.54
C ASP A 91 9.57 6.91 -13.94
N SER A 92 10.45 7.60 -14.67
CA SER A 92 11.63 6.97 -15.26
C SER A 92 12.66 6.47 -14.25
N ARG A 93 12.59 6.91 -12.99
CA ARG A 93 13.51 6.51 -11.91
C ARG A 93 13.47 5.02 -11.61
N TRP A 94 12.32 4.39 -11.84
CA TRP A 94 12.12 2.95 -11.69
C TRP A 94 12.82 2.14 -12.79
N LEU A 95 13.15 2.75 -13.93
CA LEU A 95 13.89 2.07 -15.00
C LEU A 95 15.38 1.97 -14.68
N VAL A 96 15.95 3.07 -14.17
CA VAL A 96 17.39 3.26 -13.93
C VAL A 96 17.81 2.94 -12.50
N SER A 97 16.90 2.41 -11.69
CA SER A 97 17.18 2.00 -10.31
C SER A 97 17.69 3.14 -9.44
N ASP A 98 16.96 4.26 -9.43
CA ASP A 98 17.31 5.43 -8.61
C ASP A 98 17.57 5.05 -7.14
N PRO A 99 18.71 5.46 -6.54
CA PRO A 99 19.08 5.05 -5.19
C PRO A 99 18.04 5.42 -4.11
N THR A 100 17.31 6.52 -4.29
CA THR A 100 16.26 6.93 -3.35
C THR A 100 15.13 5.92 -3.38
N ILE A 101 14.63 5.59 -4.57
CA ILE A 101 13.55 4.60 -4.76
C ILE A 101 14.01 3.23 -4.27
N VAL A 102 15.18 2.76 -4.70
CA VAL A 102 15.71 1.45 -4.29
C VAL A 102 15.88 1.36 -2.78
N SER A 103 16.34 2.44 -2.11
CA SER A 103 16.49 2.44 -0.65
C SER A 103 15.16 2.32 0.10
N VAL A 104 14.10 2.95 -0.40
CA VAL A 104 12.75 2.84 0.15
C VAL A 104 12.21 1.43 -0.07
N GLU A 105 12.33 0.90 -1.29
CA GLU A 105 11.79 -0.42 -1.62
C GLU A 105 12.50 -1.57 -0.89
N ILE A 106 13.79 -1.44 -0.55
CA ILE A 106 14.46 -2.41 0.32
C ILE A 106 13.78 -2.46 1.70
N LEU A 107 13.41 -1.30 2.26
CA LEU A 107 12.69 -1.26 3.53
C LEU A 107 11.28 -1.83 3.38
N THR A 108 10.58 -1.51 2.30
CA THR A 108 9.24 -2.05 2.04
C THR A 108 9.24 -3.58 1.90
N VAL A 109 10.19 -4.11 1.11
CA VAL A 109 10.33 -5.57 0.91
C VAL A 109 10.71 -6.29 2.20
N VAL A 110 11.57 -5.71 3.05
CA VAL A 110 12.04 -6.39 4.26
C VAL A 110 11.18 -6.06 5.48
N LEU A 111 11.10 -4.80 5.87
CA LEU A 111 10.43 -4.36 7.09
C LEU A 111 8.91 -4.45 6.95
N ASP A 112 8.34 -3.87 5.90
CA ASP A 112 6.87 -3.78 5.78
C ASP A 112 6.25 -5.14 5.51
N SER A 113 6.93 -6.01 4.77
CA SER A 113 6.51 -7.39 4.61
C SER A 113 6.52 -8.19 5.92
N LEU A 114 7.56 -8.03 6.75
CA LEU A 114 7.64 -8.67 8.07
C LEU A 114 6.54 -8.15 9.00
N LEU A 115 6.33 -6.83 9.02
CA LEU A 115 5.26 -6.20 9.78
C LEU A 115 3.88 -6.66 9.29
N ALA A 116 3.68 -6.81 7.99
CA ALA A 116 2.44 -7.32 7.42
C ALA A 116 2.18 -8.79 7.84
N LEU A 117 3.18 -9.66 7.77
CA LEU A 117 3.07 -11.05 8.26
C LEU A 117 2.75 -11.12 9.76
N LEU A 118 3.44 -10.32 10.56
CA LEU A 118 3.18 -10.22 12.00
C LEU A 118 1.79 -9.66 12.29
N LEU A 119 1.32 -8.68 11.52
CA LEU A 119 -0.01 -8.10 11.64
C LEU A 119 -1.09 -9.14 11.32
N ILE A 120 -0.91 -9.94 10.26
CA ILE A 120 -1.82 -11.06 9.93
C ILE A 120 -1.87 -12.05 11.09
N HIS A 121 -0.70 -12.45 11.61
CA HIS A 121 -0.61 -13.32 12.77
C HIS A 121 -1.36 -12.73 13.98
N ALA A 122 -1.16 -11.43 14.25
CA ALA A 122 -1.81 -10.73 15.35
C ALA A 122 -3.33 -10.67 15.19
N ILE A 123 -3.82 -10.48 13.96
CA ILE A 123 -5.26 -10.48 13.63
C ILE A 123 -5.85 -11.88 13.83
N LEU A 124 -5.23 -12.91 13.25
CA LEU A 124 -5.66 -14.31 13.38
C LEU A 124 -5.77 -14.77 14.82
N ASN A 125 -4.74 -14.45 15.60
CA ASN A 125 -4.62 -14.91 16.97
C ASN A 125 -5.17 -13.90 17.99
N LYS A 126 -5.91 -12.88 17.52
CA LYS A 126 -6.56 -11.84 18.33
C LYS A 126 -5.61 -11.21 19.37
N LYS A 127 -4.37 -10.93 18.97
CA LYS A 127 -3.33 -10.39 19.85
C LYS A 127 -3.59 -8.91 20.15
N TYR A 128 -3.31 -8.49 21.39
CA TYR A 128 -3.50 -7.11 21.84
C TYR A 128 -2.69 -6.09 21.03
N TYR A 129 -1.52 -6.50 20.52
CA TYR A 129 -0.62 -5.65 19.76
C TYR A 129 -1.00 -5.48 18.27
N ARG A 130 -2.14 -6.02 17.80
CA ARG A 130 -2.54 -5.89 16.38
C ARG A 130 -2.60 -4.43 15.91
N HIS A 131 -3.11 -3.53 16.75
CA HIS A 131 -3.30 -2.12 16.38
C HIS A 131 -1.99 -1.35 16.37
N PHE A 132 -1.04 -1.75 17.23
CA PHE A 132 0.31 -1.22 17.20
C PHE A 132 1.00 -1.55 15.87
N LEU A 133 0.96 -2.82 15.44
CA LEU A 133 1.52 -3.24 14.16
C LEU A 133 0.82 -2.58 12.97
N GLN A 134 -0.51 -2.45 13.01
CA GLN A 134 -1.27 -1.75 11.96
C GLN A 134 -0.87 -0.28 11.83
N VAL A 135 -0.67 0.41 12.97
CA VAL A 135 -0.20 1.81 12.97
C VAL A 135 1.22 1.90 12.43
N ALA A 136 2.13 1.04 12.89
CA ALA A 136 3.51 1.03 12.42
C ALA A 136 3.60 0.82 10.89
N LEU A 137 2.93 -0.21 10.37
CA LEU A 137 2.88 -0.49 8.93
C LEU A 137 2.27 0.67 8.14
N SER A 138 1.16 1.25 8.62
CA SER A 138 0.53 2.39 7.94
C SER A 138 1.41 3.63 7.90
N VAL A 139 2.24 3.86 8.94
CA VAL A 139 3.19 4.97 8.96
C VAL A 139 4.35 4.71 8.00
N CYS A 140 4.88 3.48 7.93
CA CYS A 140 5.90 3.12 6.95
C CYS A 140 5.42 3.40 5.52
N GLU A 141 4.22 2.96 5.17
CA GLU A 141 3.61 3.19 3.85
C GLU A 141 3.50 4.68 3.49
N LEU A 142 2.96 5.49 4.41
CA LEU A 142 2.80 6.93 4.18
C LEU A 142 4.15 7.64 4.08
N TYR A 143 5.11 7.22 4.88
CA TYR A 143 6.46 7.78 4.85
C TYR A 143 7.21 7.37 3.57
N GLY A 144 7.12 6.11 3.17
CA GLY A 144 7.69 5.60 1.91
C GLY A 144 7.12 6.36 0.71
N GLY A 145 5.80 6.50 0.62
CA GLY A 145 5.15 7.30 -0.40
C GLY A 145 5.62 8.76 -0.40
N TRP A 146 5.76 9.38 0.78
CA TRP A 146 6.32 10.73 0.89
C TRP A 146 7.76 10.80 0.36
N MET A 147 8.62 9.85 0.73
CA MET A 147 10.01 9.80 0.29
C MET A 147 10.17 9.51 -1.20
N THR A 148 9.20 8.83 -1.83
CA THR A 148 9.19 8.60 -3.28
C THR A 148 8.85 9.86 -4.08
N PHE A 149 7.91 10.68 -3.60
CA PHE A 149 7.40 11.84 -4.35
C PHE A 149 7.96 13.19 -3.91
N CYS A 150 8.27 13.39 -2.64
CA CYS A 150 8.73 14.68 -2.13
C CYS A 150 10.08 15.12 -2.75
N PRO A 151 11.12 14.27 -2.83
CA PRO A 151 12.37 14.66 -3.49
C PRO A 151 12.18 15.07 -4.94
N GLU A 152 11.33 14.33 -5.67
CA GLU A 152 11.01 14.60 -7.07
C GLU A 152 10.17 15.86 -7.24
N TRP A 153 9.27 16.16 -6.31
CA TRP A 153 8.54 17.42 -6.31
C TRP A 153 9.45 18.62 -6.07
N LEU A 154 10.40 18.49 -5.13
CA LEU A 154 11.37 19.54 -4.83
C LEU A 154 12.31 19.85 -6.00
N THR A 155 12.58 18.88 -6.88
CA THR A 155 13.40 19.06 -8.10
C THR A 155 12.58 19.50 -9.33
N GLY A 156 11.28 19.75 -9.18
CA GLY A 156 10.41 20.16 -10.29
C GLY A 156 9.89 19.00 -11.14
N SER A 157 9.99 17.78 -10.63
CA SER A 157 9.47 16.54 -11.22
C SER A 157 9.97 16.20 -12.63
N PRO A 158 11.28 16.29 -12.92
CA PRO A 158 11.83 16.04 -14.25
C PRO A 158 11.63 14.60 -14.76
N HIS A 159 11.47 13.62 -13.87
CA HIS A 159 11.33 12.21 -14.21
C HIS A 159 9.88 11.75 -14.32
N LEU A 160 8.92 12.57 -13.88
CA LEU A 160 7.50 12.24 -13.92
C LEU A 160 6.86 12.67 -15.23
N ASN A 161 6.22 11.73 -15.92
CA ASN A 161 5.49 12.02 -17.14
C ASN A 161 4.09 12.57 -16.83
N THR A 162 4.00 13.89 -16.69
CA THR A 162 2.75 14.61 -16.40
C THR A 162 1.97 15.01 -17.66
N SER A 163 2.58 14.90 -18.84
CA SER A 163 1.96 15.28 -20.12
C SER A 163 0.90 14.29 -20.62
N SER A 164 1.01 13.01 -20.23
CA SER A 164 0.04 11.98 -20.60
C SER A 164 -1.05 11.88 -19.54
N TRP A 165 -2.32 12.03 -19.96
CA TRP A 165 -3.46 11.88 -19.05
C TRP A 165 -3.47 10.53 -18.32
N LEU A 166 -3.11 9.45 -19.02
CA LEU A 166 -3.05 8.10 -18.45
C LEU A 166 -1.98 8.01 -17.36
N HIS A 167 -0.77 8.53 -17.63
CA HIS A 167 0.33 8.45 -16.67
C HIS A 167 0.07 9.37 -15.47
N LEU A 168 -0.44 10.57 -15.69
CA LEU A 168 -0.72 11.51 -14.60
C LEU A 168 -1.87 11.03 -13.71
N TRP A 169 -3.05 10.73 -14.28
CA TRP A 169 -4.24 10.50 -13.47
C TRP A 169 -4.39 9.06 -13.00
N LEU A 170 -4.08 8.09 -13.86
CA LEU A 170 -4.24 6.70 -13.47
C LEU A 170 -2.99 6.16 -12.76
N TYR A 171 -1.80 6.38 -13.33
CA TYR A 171 -0.58 5.80 -12.77
C TYR A 171 -0.11 6.56 -11.54
N LEU A 172 0.09 7.87 -11.68
CA LEU A 172 0.60 8.71 -10.61
C LEU A 172 -0.48 9.04 -9.58
N ALA A 173 -1.61 9.63 -9.95
CA ALA A 173 -2.59 10.08 -8.97
C ALA A 173 -3.41 8.93 -8.34
N PHE A 174 -4.01 8.04 -9.14
CA PHE A 174 -4.92 7.02 -8.62
C PHE A 174 -4.19 5.95 -7.81
N PHE A 175 -3.19 5.24 -8.36
CA PHE A 175 -2.52 4.17 -7.62
C PHE A 175 -1.77 4.68 -6.39
N ASN A 176 -1.03 5.77 -6.49
CA ASN A 176 -0.35 6.33 -5.32
C ASN A 176 -1.34 6.96 -4.33
N GLY A 177 -2.44 7.53 -4.81
CA GLY A 177 -3.53 8.00 -3.95
C GLY A 177 -4.14 6.88 -3.11
N LEU A 178 -4.17 5.64 -3.61
CA LEU A 178 -4.63 4.48 -2.85
C LEU A 178 -3.63 4.06 -1.78
N TRP A 179 -2.33 4.18 -2.05
CA TRP A 179 -1.27 4.02 -1.04
C TRP A 179 -1.29 5.09 0.05
N VAL A 180 -1.96 6.22 -0.15
CA VAL A 180 -2.22 7.20 0.92
C VAL A 180 -3.53 6.93 1.62
N LEU A 181 -4.60 6.69 0.86
CA LEU A 181 -5.95 6.54 1.39
C LEU A 181 -6.08 5.33 2.32
N VAL A 182 -5.56 4.17 1.93
CA VAL A 182 -5.70 2.94 2.71
C VAL A 182 -5.02 3.06 4.07
N PRO A 183 -3.73 3.44 4.17
CA PRO A 183 -3.07 3.63 5.46
C PRO A 183 -3.76 4.67 6.35
N VAL A 184 -4.23 5.79 5.80
CA VAL A 184 -4.97 6.80 6.59
C VAL A 184 -6.24 6.22 7.20
N LEU A 185 -7.02 5.46 6.43
CA LEU A 185 -8.23 4.80 6.95
C LEU A 185 -7.89 3.76 8.04
N LEU A 186 -6.80 3.01 7.88
CA LEU A 186 -6.32 2.06 8.88
C LEU A 186 -5.82 2.76 10.16
N LEU A 187 -5.16 3.91 10.03
CA LEU A 187 -4.77 4.74 11.17
C LEU A 187 -5.98 5.26 11.93
N LEU A 188 -6.99 5.80 11.23
CA LEU A 188 -8.24 6.24 11.84
C LEU A 188 -8.94 5.08 12.56
N GLN A 189 -8.99 3.90 11.96
CA GLN A 189 -9.59 2.70 12.54
C GLN A 189 -8.86 2.24 13.81
N SER A 190 -7.51 2.33 13.85
CA SER A 190 -6.74 2.04 15.05
C SER A 190 -6.90 3.11 16.12
N TRP A 191 -6.93 4.38 15.73
CA TRP A 191 -7.13 5.52 16.63
C TRP A 191 -8.47 5.43 17.36
N LEU A 192 -9.56 5.16 16.64
CA LEU A 192 -10.90 5.01 17.23
C LEU A 192 -10.96 3.84 18.21
N PHE A 193 -10.28 2.73 17.90
CA PHE A 193 -10.18 1.61 18.83
C PHE A 193 -9.42 1.99 20.10
N LEU A 194 -8.25 2.62 19.99
CA LEU A 194 -7.46 3.07 21.15
C LEU A 194 -8.24 4.06 22.01
N LYS A 195 -8.96 4.99 21.38
CA LYS A 195 -9.87 5.92 22.08
C LYS A 195 -10.94 5.18 22.89
N SER A 196 -11.50 4.09 22.34
CA SER A 196 -12.53 3.29 23.04
C SER A 196 -12.01 2.57 24.29
N LEU A 197 -10.69 2.38 24.41
CA LEU A 197 -10.06 1.80 25.58
C LEU A 197 -9.85 2.82 26.72
N THR A 198 -9.99 4.12 26.44
CA THR A 198 -9.76 5.17 27.44
C THR A 198 -11.04 5.41 28.25
N PRO A 199 -11.06 5.13 29.57
CA PRO A 199 -12.22 5.40 30.39
C PRO A 199 -12.49 6.91 30.47
N PRO A 200 -13.76 7.34 30.64
CA PRO A 200 -14.06 8.75 30.84
C PRO A 200 -13.36 9.26 32.10
N PRO A 201 -12.94 10.54 32.14
CA PRO A 201 -12.32 11.12 33.31
C PRO A 201 -13.26 10.96 34.50
N THR A 202 -12.81 10.28 35.55
CA THR A 202 -13.56 10.16 36.80
C THR A 202 -13.77 11.56 37.36
N SER A 203 -15.02 11.96 37.55
CA SER A 203 -15.35 13.19 38.26
C SER A 203 -14.77 13.06 39.67
N ARG A 204 -13.62 13.69 39.92
CA ARG A 204 -13.03 13.77 41.25
C ARG A 204 -14.06 14.49 42.11
N LYS A 205 -14.82 13.76 42.94
CA LYS A 205 -15.68 14.38 43.94
C LYS A 205 -14.75 15.24 44.79
N LYS A 206 -14.94 16.57 44.75
CA LYS A 206 -14.27 17.48 45.68
C LYS A 206 -14.74 17.05 47.07
N LEU A 207 -13.80 16.50 47.86
CA LEU A 207 -13.94 16.30 49.29
C LEU A 207 -14.00 17.67 49.97
#